data_AF-A0A496UTT3-F1
#
_entry.id   AF-A0A496UTT3-F1
#
_cell.length_a   1.000
_cell.length_b   1.000
_cell.length_c   1.000
_cell.angle_alpha   90.00
_cell.angle_beta   90.00
_cell.angle_gamma   90.00
#
_symmetry.space_group_name_H-M   'P 1'
#
loop_
_entity.id
_entity.type
_entity.pdbx_description
1 polymer ?
#
loop_
_entity_poly.entity_id
_entity_poly.type
_entity_poly.pdbx_seq_one_letter_code
_entity_poly.pdbx_strand_id
1 'polypeptide(L)'
;MTPSLLDRLLTRKGLYAAFWVVSIIMVTTLIVFTANLQKEVPPLPQKVVSAAGETLYTYDDIVGGKGMFQQFDLMDYGSLLGMGAYLGPDFSTEFFHRRAEFLYGHYGREEFNIGRDQLTAEQEGWVKELVKKDFYSGEGLNEGTVTYTDASAAAYKANKAWLVDFLVNGNREMAWVGGVINTGEAELISAFVDWSQMVAGTKRTGTDRTWSNDWPPEPLVDQDVSWNSHKYTLWELLALWVGTILVLFIAYEKLLNRKDEELEEALVITKLFPSQQKLIKYVPTVGLFFLLQMIIGGYLAHIYTDPANNFILDQSIIPFNVMRALHVNLAILWVTIGWLVGGMLIAPLVGNEDLKFPWLVDVLWGALLVVGGGGLVGIYMGATGNIREVWFWLGNEGRELLNLGRVWDIGLVLGLVMWFLMVFSVIRKAKENSVLVGTIIW
;
A
#
# COMPACT_ATOMS: atom_id res chain seq x y z
N MET A 1 -44.59 15.63 -27.45
CA MET A 1 -43.40 14.81 -27.80
C MET A 1 -43.03 13.98 -26.58
N THR A 2 -42.80 12.67 -26.74
CA THR A 2 -42.34 11.82 -25.64
C THR A 2 -40.91 12.19 -25.26
N PRO A 3 -40.59 12.42 -23.97
CA PRO A 3 -39.24 12.77 -23.56
C PRO A 3 -38.27 11.66 -23.96
N SER A 4 -37.08 12.07 -24.45
CA SER A 4 -36.04 11.12 -24.89
C SER A 4 -35.58 10.26 -23.72
N LEU A 5 -34.91 9.13 -24.02
CA LEU A 5 -34.31 8.28 -23.00
C LEU A 5 -33.34 9.08 -22.11
N LEU A 6 -32.57 9.98 -22.74
CA LEU A 6 -31.62 10.86 -22.06
C LEU A 6 -32.34 11.81 -21.10
N ASP A 7 -33.45 12.41 -21.53
CA ASP A 7 -34.24 13.31 -20.68
C ASP A 7 -34.83 12.59 -19.46
N ARG A 8 -35.25 11.34 -19.63
CA ARG A 8 -35.77 10.51 -18.52
C ARG A 8 -34.68 10.13 -17.53
N LEU A 9 -33.52 9.69 -18.03
CA LEU A 9 -32.35 9.34 -17.22
C LEU A 9 -31.83 10.54 -16.42
N LEU A 10 -31.84 11.73 -17.03
CA LEU A 10 -31.33 12.96 -16.42
C LEU A 10 -32.32 13.64 -15.46
N THR A 11 -33.51 13.08 -15.23
CA THR A 11 -34.39 13.54 -14.13
C THR A 11 -33.81 13.17 -12.77
N ARG A 12 -34.18 13.88 -11.68
CA ARG A 12 -33.75 13.53 -10.31
C ARG A 12 -34.03 12.06 -9.95
N LYS A 13 -35.19 11.53 -10.35
CA LYS A 13 -35.56 10.11 -10.16
C LYS A 13 -34.69 9.18 -11.02
N GLY A 14 -34.44 9.57 -12.27
CA GLY A 14 -33.56 8.84 -13.18
C GLY A 14 -32.12 8.76 -12.66
N LEU A 15 -31.56 9.88 -12.22
CA LEU A 15 -30.22 9.95 -11.63
C LEU A 15 -30.12 9.15 -10.33
N TYR A 16 -31.14 9.22 -9.47
CA TYR A 16 -31.19 8.41 -8.25
C TYR A 16 -31.25 6.91 -8.54
N ALA A 17 -32.06 6.50 -9.53
CA ALA A 17 -32.13 5.11 -9.96
C ALA A 17 -30.80 4.66 -10.59
N ALA A 18 -30.19 5.48 -11.45
CA ALA A 18 -28.90 5.22 -12.06
C ALA A 18 -27.80 5.07 -10.99
N PHE A 19 -27.76 5.97 -10.00
CA PHE A 19 -26.84 5.89 -8.86
C PHE A 19 -26.94 4.52 -8.16
N TRP A 20 -28.14 4.08 -7.78
CA TRP A 20 -28.32 2.82 -7.08
C TRP A 20 -28.01 1.61 -7.96
N VAL A 21 -28.43 1.61 -9.22
CA VAL A 21 -28.13 0.53 -10.16
C VAL A 21 -26.63 0.39 -10.36
N VAL A 22 -25.93 1.49 -10.66
CA VAL A 22 -24.47 1.50 -10.82
C VAL A 22 -23.78 1.08 -9.53
N SER A 23 -24.20 1.61 -8.38
CA SER A 23 -23.61 1.26 -7.08
C SER A 23 -23.76 -0.22 -6.76
N ILE A 24 -24.95 -0.80 -6.96
CA ILE A 24 -25.19 -2.23 -6.72
C ILE A 24 -24.33 -3.07 -7.66
N ILE A 25 -24.26 -2.72 -8.94
CA ILE A 25 -23.42 -3.45 -9.92
C ILE A 25 -21.94 -3.36 -9.54
N MET A 26 -21.44 -2.18 -9.19
CA MET A 26 -20.04 -1.99 -8.80
C MET A 26 -19.70 -2.76 -7.52
N VAL A 27 -20.52 -2.64 -6.47
CA VAL A 27 -20.31 -3.34 -5.20
C VAL A 27 -20.41 -4.85 -5.38
N THR A 28 -21.39 -5.33 -6.13
CA THR A 28 -21.53 -6.78 -6.40
C THR A 28 -20.32 -7.30 -7.17
N THR A 29 -19.90 -6.59 -8.21
CA THR A 29 -18.71 -6.93 -9.00
C THR A 29 -17.46 -6.98 -8.12
N LEU A 30 -17.26 -5.98 -7.25
CA LEU A 30 -16.15 -5.95 -6.31
C LEU A 30 -16.17 -7.13 -5.33
N ILE A 31 -17.34 -7.47 -4.78
CA ILE A 31 -17.51 -8.63 -3.87
C ILE A 31 -17.16 -9.93 -4.60
N VAL A 32 -17.67 -10.11 -5.83
CA VAL A 32 -17.40 -11.32 -6.63
C VAL A 32 -15.92 -11.45 -6.93
N PHE A 33 -15.26 -10.38 -7.38
CA PHE A 33 -13.83 -10.41 -7.64
C PHE A 33 -13.00 -10.65 -6.38
N THR A 34 -13.39 -10.04 -5.25
CA THR A 34 -12.71 -10.27 -3.95
C THR A 34 -12.86 -11.72 -3.50
N ALA A 35 -14.05 -12.30 -3.61
CA ALA A 35 -14.30 -13.70 -3.24
C ALA A 35 -13.55 -14.68 -4.14
N ASN A 36 -13.35 -14.35 -5.42
CA ASN A 36 -12.51 -15.13 -6.33
C ASN A 36 -11.04 -14.97 -5.97
N LEU A 37 -10.55 -13.75 -5.72
CA LEU A 37 -9.16 -13.49 -5.34
C LEU A 37 -8.75 -14.31 -4.10
N GLN A 38 -9.62 -14.44 -3.10
CA GLN A 38 -9.37 -15.25 -1.90
C GLN A 38 -9.11 -16.73 -2.19
N LYS A 39 -9.67 -17.28 -3.28
CA LYS A 39 -9.43 -18.66 -3.72
C LYS A 39 -8.19 -18.80 -4.60
N GLU A 40 -7.65 -17.68 -5.06
CA GLU A 40 -6.56 -17.60 -6.02
C GLU A 40 -5.30 -16.96 -5.44
N VAL A 41 -5.22 -16.85 -4.11
CA VAL A 41 -4.00 -16.39 -3.44
C VAL A 41 -2.86 -17.39 -3.66
N PRO A 42 -1.62 -16.91 -3.84
CA PRO A 42 -0.47 -17.80 -3.97
C PRO A 42 -0.33 -18.67 -2.70
N PRO A 43 -0.15 -19.99 -2.83
CA PRO A 43 -0.11 -20.87 -1.67
C PRO A 43 1.19 -20.68 -0.88
N LEU A 44 1.13 -21.00 0.41
CA LEU A 44 2.27 -21.07 1.30
C LEU A 44 2.65 -22.55 1.48
N PRO A 45 3.85 -22.97 1.05
CA PRO A 45 4.26 -24.37 1.19
C PRO A 45 4.49 -24.74 2.66
N GLN A 46 4.19 -25.98 3.04
CA GLN A 46 4.55 -26.51 4.36
C GLN A 46 6.06 -26.55 4.55
N LYS A 47 6.81 -26.90 3.50
CA LYS A 47 8.28 -26.91 3.50
C LYS A 47 8.85 -26.72 2.10
N VAL A 48 10.01 -26.10 2.04
CA VAL A 48 10.83 -26.01 0.84
C VAL A 48 12.11 -26.81 1.07
N VAL A 49 12.41 -27.73 0.15
CA VAL A 49 13.52 -28.68 0.29
C VAL A 49 14.41 -28.67 -0.96
N SER A 50 15.67 -29.05 -0.82
CA SER A 50 16.54 -29.34 -1.96
C SER A 50 16.23 -30.71 -2.57
N ALA A 51 16.73 -30.99 -3.77
CA ALA A 51 16.63 -32.29 -4.41
C ALA A 51 17.32 -33.39 -3.58
N ALA A 52 18.34 -33.04 -2.81
CA ALA A 52 18.99 -33.91 -1.83
C ALA A 52 18.17 -34.17 -0.55
N GLY A 53 17.02 -33.53 -0.37
CA GLY A 53 16.14 -33.68 0.79
C GLY A 53 16.48 -32.81 2.00
N GLU A 54 17.43 -31.87 1.86
CA GLU A 54 17.72 -30.87 2.89
C GLU A 54 16.55 -29.88 2.99
N THR A 55 16.06 -29.61 4.20
CA THR A 55 15.03 -28.57 4.40
C THR A 55 15.69 -27.20 4.37
N LEU A 56 15.25 -26.33 3.46
CA LEU A 56 15.74 -24.97 3.33
C LEU A 56 15.03 -24.03 4.30
N TYR A 57 13.69 -24.10 4.33
CA TYR A 57 12.83 -23.38 5.27
C TYR A 57 11.40 -23.97 5.25
N THR A 58 10.60 -23.56 6.22
CA THR A 58 9.25 -24.07 6.50
C THR A 58 8.18 -23.00 6.40
N TYR A 59 6.90 -23.41 6.46
CA TYR A 59 5.77 -22.50 6.58
C TYR A 59 5.93 -21.48 7.72
N ASP A 60 6.36 -21.95 8.90
CA ASP A 60 6.53 -21.10 10.08
C ASP A 60 7.64 -20.07 9.87
N ASP A 61 8.68 -20.41 9.12
CA ASP A 61 9.74 -19.46 8.76
C ASP A 61 9.23 -18.35 7.82
N ILE A 62 8.35 -18.69 6.86
CA ILE A 62 7.73 -17.71 5.96
C ILE A 62 6.81 -16.77 6.75
N VAL A 63 5.98 -17.31 7.63
CA VAL A 63 5.05 -16.50 8.45
C VAL A 63 5.80 -15.63 9.46
N GLY A 64 6.81 -16.20 10.12
CA GLY A 64 7.70 -15.46 11.02
C GLY A 64 8.47 -14.37 10.28
N GLY A 65 8.99 -14.68 9.09
CA GLY A 65 9.68 -13.75 8.21
C GLY A 65 8.81 -12.58 7.78
N LYS A 66 7.55 -12.84 7.43
CA LYS A 66 6.56 -11.78 7.16
C LYS A 66 6.38 -10.88 8.38
N GLY A 67 6.24 -11.47 9.57
CA GLY A 67 6.11 -10.72 10.83
C GLY A 67 7.31 -9.79 11.06
N MET A 68 8.54 -10.28 10.86
CA MET A 68 9.75 -9.48 11.01
C MET A 68 9.89 -8.40 9.92
N PHE A 69 9.55 -8.72 8.67
CA PHE A 69 9.53 -7.78 7.56
C PHE A 69 8.61 -6.58 7.85
N GLN A 70 7.44 -6.88 8.43
CA GLN A 70 6.48 -5.87 8.88
C GLN A 70 7.02 -5.09 10.08
N GLN A 71 7.44 -5.79 11.15
CA GLN A 71 7.90 -5.14 12.37
C GLN A 71 8.97 -4.08 12.10
N PHE A 72 10.00 -4.42 11.30
CA PHE A 72 11.11 -3.54 10.96
C PHE A 72 10.84 -2.62 9.76
N ASP A 73 9.59 -2.56 9.30
CA ASP A 73 9.12 -1.57 8.33
C ASP A 73 9.87 -1.60 7.00
N LEU A 74 10.23 -2.79 6.51
CA LEU A 74 11.00 -2.94 5.28
C LEU A 74 10.23 -2.46 4.04
N MET A 75 8.89 -2.43 4.11
CA MET A 75 8.01 -1.88 3.07
C MET A 75 8.09 -0.34 2.96
N ASP A 76 8.58 0.34 3.99
CA ASP A 76 8.86 1.77 3.98
C ASP A 76 10.34 2.09 3.66
N TYR A 77 11.17 1.06 3.47
CA TYR A 77 12.52 1.19 2.95
C TYR A 77 12.61 0.86 1.45
N GLY A 78 12.20 -0.35 1.08
CA GLY A 78 12.10 -0.85 -0.29
C GLY A 78 10.68 -1.36 -0.57
N SER A 79 10.54 -2.32 -1.48
CA SER A 79 9.23 -2.88 -1.83
C SER A 79 9.18 -4.41 -1.84
N LEU A 80 7.98 -4.96 -1.76
CA LEU A 80 7.72 -6.38 -1.93
C LEU A 80 6.59 -6.55 -2.94
N LEU A 81 6.83 -7.32 -4.00
CA LEU A 81 5.87 -7.50 -5.10
C LEU A 81 5.42 -6.14 -5.70
N GLY A 82 6.34 -5.18 -5.79
CA GLY A 82 6.12 -3.86 -6.37
C GLY A 82 5.39 -2.87 -5.47
N MET A 83 5.03 -3.26 -4.23
CA MET A 83 4.39 -2.37 -3.26
C MET A 83 5.35 -1.97 -2.15
N GLY A 84 5.49 -0.68 -1.89
CA GLY A 84 6.36 -0.13 -0.87
C GLY A 84 7.12 1.12 -1.34
N ALA A 85 8.22 1.39 -0.65
CA ALA A 85 9.13 2.49 -0.90
C ALA A 85 10.13 2.22 -2.04
N TYR A 86 10.87 3.25 -2.41
CA TYR A 86 11.72 3.27 -3.61
C TYR A 86 13.18 3.64 -3.32
N LEU A 87 13.61 3.63 -2.05
CA LEU A 87 15.01 3.83 -1.71
C LEU A 87 15.78 2.51 -1.77
N GLY A 88 15.26 1.51 -1.06
CA GLY A 88 15.73 0.14 -1.14
C GLY A 88 15.27 -0.56 -2.42
N PRO A 89 15.77 -1.79 -2.66
CA PRO A 89 15.33 -2.59 -3.79
C PRO A 89 13.89 -3.08 -3.60
N ASP A 90 13.29 -3.58 -4.69
CA ASP A 90 12.17 -4.51 -4.55
C ASP A 90 12.74 -5.89 -4.18
N PHE A 91 12.50 -6.34 -2.95
CA PHE A 91 13.11 -7.56 -2.42
C PHE A 91 12.72 -8.82 -3.22
N SER A 92 11.48 -8.88 -3.72
CA SER A 92 11.03 -9.99 -4.59
C SER A 92 11.81 -10.03 -5.89
N THR A 93 11.95 -8.87 -6.54
CA THR A 93 12.67 -8.72 -7.81
C THR A 93 14.16 -8.95 -7.63
N GLU A 94 14.75 -8.46 -6.54
CA GLU A 94 16.17 -8.64 -6.23
C GLU A 94 16.52 -10.11 -6.02
N PHE A 95 15.71 -10.85 -5.25
CA PHE A 95 15.90 -12.30 -5.09
C PHE A 95 15.69 -13.06 -6.39
N PHE A 96 14.68 -12.68 -7.16
CA PHE A 96 14.41 -13.29 -8.46
C PHE A 96 15.59 -13.11 -9.42
N HIS A 97 16.07 -11.87 -9.56
CA HIS A 97 17.18 -11.54 -10.43
C HIS A 97 18.47 -12.25 -10.01
N ARG A 98 18.85 -12.15 -8.73
CA ARG A 98 20.07 -12.82 -8.21
C ARG A 98 20.02 -14.34 -8.37
N ARG A 99 18.83 -14.96 -8.23
CA ARG A 99 18.65 -16.39 -8.50
C ARG A 99 18.93 -16.69 -9.97
N ALA A 100 18.38 -15.90 -10.90
CA ALA A 100 18.65 -16.07 -12.33
C ALA A 100 20.15 -15.91 -12.63
N GLU A 101 20.79 -14.85 -12.15
CA GLU A 101 22.23 -14.62 -12.33
C GLU A 101 23.08 -15.78 -11.80
N PHE A 102 22.73 -16.30 -10.62
CA PHE A 102 23.41 -17.44 -10.01
C PHE A 102 23.29 -18.69 -10.88
N LEU A 103 22.08 -18.99 -11.37
CA LEU A 103 21.83 -20.16 -12.23
C LEU A 103 22.56 -20.05 -13.57
N TYR A 104 22.64 -18.86 -14.17
CA TYR A 104 23.46 -18.64 -15.36
C TYR A 104 24.94 -19.00 -15.11
N GLY A 105 25.50 -18.55 -13.98
CA GLY A 105 26.86 -18.92 -13.58
C GLY A 105 27.02 -20.40 -13.26
N HIS A 106 25.99 -21.04 -12.69
CA HIS A 106 25.98 -22.47 -12.38
C HIS A 106 26.02 -23.31 -13.67
N TYR A 107 25.04 -23.12 -14.55
CA TYR A 107 24.91 -23.89 -15.79
C TYR A 107 26.02 -23.57 -16.80
N GLY A 108 26.55 -22.34 -16.81
CA GLY A 108 27.75 -22.03 -17.60
C GLY A 108 28.97 -22.87 -17.19
N ARG A 109 29.14 -23.11 -15.88
CA ARG A 109 30.21 -23.98 -15.38
C ARG A 109 29.92 -25.45 -15.63
N GLU A 110 28.68 -25.89 -15.45
CA GLU A 110 28.26 -27.27 -15.67
C GLU A 110 28.44 -27.70 -17.14
N GLU A 111 27.97 -26.90 -18.07
CA GLU A 111 27.92 -27.24 -19.50
C GLU A 111 29.22 -26.91 -20.24
N PHE A 112 29.89 -25.82 -19.86
CA PHE A 112 31.00 -25.25 -20.63
C PHE A 112 32.27 -24.99 -19.80
N ASN A 113 32.26 -25.25 -18.49
CA ASN A 113 33.37 -25.00 -17.57
C ASN A 113 33.88 -23.54 -17.58
N ILE A 114 32.96 -22.59 -17.79
CA ILE A 114 33.24 -21.14 -17.83
C ILE A 114 32.23 -20.37 -16.97
N GLY A 115 32.57 -19.14 -16.57
CA GLY A 115 31.65 -18.26 -15.85
C GLY A 115 30.61 -17.63 -16.77
N ARG A 116 29.56 -17.04 -16.18
CA ARG A 116 28.51 -16.31 -16.91
C ARG A 116 29.08 -15.26 -17.86
N ASP A 117 30.02 -14.44 -17.40
CA ASP A 117 30.59 -13.31 -18.15
C ASP A 117 31.47 -13.74 -19.35
N GLN A 118 31.69 -15.05 -19.52
CA GLN A 118 32.52 -15.63 -20.58
C GLN A 118 31.69 -16.38 -21.63
N LEU A 119 30.37 -16.49 -21.45
CA LEU A 119 29.48 -17.17 -22.39
C LEU A 119 29.43 -16.39 -23.72
N THR A 120 29.54 -17.10 -24.84
CA THR A 120 29.16 -16.54 -26.15
C THR A 120 27.63 -16.43 -26.26
N ALA A 121 27.11 -15.66 -27.21
CA ALA A 121 25.67 -15.52 -27.41
C ALA A 121 24.95 -16.87 -27.64
N GLU A 122 25.60 -17.81 -28.34
CA GLU A 122 25.06 -19.16 -28.55
C GLU A 122 25.02 -19.98 -27.25
N GLN A 123 26.08 -19.89 -26.43
CA GLN A 123 26.15 -20.55 -25.13
C GLN A 123 25.18 -19.93 -24.13
N GLU A 124 25.01 -18.62 -24.17
CA GLU A 124 24.04 -17.88 -23.37
C GLU A 124 22.61 -18.33 -23.69
N GLY A 125 22.28 -18.51 -24.98
CA GLY A 125 21.00 -19.07 -25.40
C GLY A 125 20.76 -20.50 -24.86
N TRP A 126 21.79 -21.36 -24.86
CA TRP A 126 21.72 -22.69 -24.27
C TRP A 126 21.48 -22.65 -22.76
N VAL A 127 22.29 -21.88 -22.03
CA VAL A 127 22.18 -21.70 -20.59
C VAL A 127 20.82 -21.11 -20.21
N LYS A 128 20.32 -20.13 -20.96
CA LYS A 128 19.01 -19.52 -20.74
C LYS A 128 17.88 -20.55 -20.73
N GLU A 129 17.87 -21.50 -21.65
CA GLU A 129 16.85 -22.55 -21.67
C GLU A 129 16.95 -23.49 -20.46
N LEU A 130 18.16 -23.77 -19.95
CA LEU A 130 18.35 -24.53 -18.70
C LEU A 130 17.82 -23.75 -17.49
N VAL A 131 18.11 -22.45 -17.42
CA VAL A 131 17.62 -21.58 -16.34
C VAL A 131 16.10 -21.48 -16.39
N LYS A 132 15.49 -21.28 -17.56
CA LYS A 132 14.03 -21.30 -17.74
C LYS A 132 13.41 -22.61 -17.30
N LYS A 133 14.05 -23.73 -17.63
CA LYS A 133 13.61 -25.05 -17.16
C LYS A 133 13.65 -25.11 -15.64
N ASP A 134 14.69 -24.60 -14.97
CA ASP A 134 14.77 -24.58 -13.51
C ASP A 134 13.63 -23.75 -12.87
N PHE A 135 13.30 -22.59 -13.44
CA PHE A 135 12.22 -21.74 -12.94
C PHE A 135 10.81 -22.30 -13.17
N TYR A 136 10.56 -22.86 -14.36
CA TYR A 136 9.20 -23.16 -14.81
C TYR A 136 8.85 -24.66 -14.84
N SER A 137 9.83 -25.55 -14.65
CA SER A 137 9.55 -26.99 -14.57
C SER A 137 9.24 -27.43 -13.14
N GLY A 138 8.57 -28.58 -13.00
CA GLY A 138 8.16 -29.13 -11.71
C GLY A 138 6.69 -28.87 -11.38
N GLU A 139 6.31 -29.17 -10.14
CA GLU A 139 4.93 -29.03 -9.65
C GLU A 139 4.54 -27.57 -9.35
N GLY A 140 5.52 -26.67 -9.36
CA GLY A 140 5.35 -25.26 -9.03
C GLY A 140 5.04 -25.01 -7.54
N LEU A 141 4.64 -23.78 -7.23
CA LEU A 141 4.32 -23.33 -5.88
C LEU A 141 2.98 -23.95 -5.45
N ASN A 142 3.01 -24.74 -4.37
CA ASN A 142 1.87 -25.46 -3.84
C ASN A 142 1.88 -25.46 -2.29
N GLU A 143 0.78 -25.88 -1.66
CA GLU A 143 0.66 -25.90 -0.19
C GLU A 143 1.48 -27.02 0.48
N GLY A 144 1.92 -28.02 -0.28
CA GLY A 144 2.65 -29.18 0.22
C GLY A 144 4.15 -28.93 0.34
N THR A 145 4.94 -29.71 -0.39
CA THR A 145 6.39 -29.59 -0.43
C THR A 145 6.80 -29.02 -1.78
N VAL A 146 7.58 -27.94 -1.75
CA VAL A 146 8.23 -27.41 -2.96
C VAL A 146 9.68 -27.90 -2.95
N THR A 147 10.11 -28.50 -4.05
CA THR A 147 11.45 -29.05 -4.18
C THR A 147 12.26 -28.20 -5.16
N TYR A 148 13.36 -27.62 -4.68
CA TYR A 148 14.36 -26.96 -5.51
C TYR A 148 15.34 -27.97 -6.09
N THR A 149 15.84 -27.67 -7.29
CA THR A 149 17.07 -28.30 -7.79
C THR A 149 18.23 -27.96 -6.85
N ASP A 150 19.33 -28.72 -6.93
CA ASP A 150 20.51 -28.41 -6.12
C ASP A 150 21.10 -27.03 -6.50
N ALA A 151 20.99 -26.63 -7.77
CA ALA A 151 21.39 -25.32 -8.26
C ALA A 151 20.55 -24.19 -7.63
N SER A 152 19.22 -24.33 -7.60
CA SER A 152 18.34 -23.34 -6.98
C SER A 152 18.41 -23.33 -5.46
N ALA A 153 18.65 -24.47 -4.81
CA ALA A 153 18.94 -24.53 -3.38
C ALA A 153 20.23 -23.77 -3.04
N ALA A 154 21.28 -23.89 -3.86
CA ALA A 154 22.50 -23.12 -3.71
C ALA A 154 22.29 -21.62 -3.96
N ALA A 155 21.48 -21.26 -4.96
CA ALA A 155 21.10 -19.88 -5.24
C ALA A 155 20.36 -19.24 -4.05
N TYR A 156 19.40 -19.95 -3.46
CA TYR A 156 18.69 -19.50 -2.25
C TYR A 156 19.67 -19.23 -1.10
N LYS A 157 20.63 -20.13 -0.84
CA LYS A 157 21.63 -19.93 0.22
C LYS A 157 22.50 -18.70 -0.03
N ALA A 158 22.86 -18.42 -1.28
CA ALA A 158 23.60 -17.22 -1.65
C ALA A 158 22.76 -15.94 -1.43
N ASN A 159 21.49 -15.94 -1.86
CA ASN A 159 20.56 -14.82 -1.64
C ASN A 159 20.30 -14.57 -0.15
N LYS A 160 20.07 -15.64 0.62
CA LYS A 160 19.93 -15.58 2.08
C LYS A 160 21.15 -14.94 2.73
N ALA A 161 22.36 -15.39 2.38
CA ALA A 161 23.60 -14.84 2.93
C ALA A 161 23.74 -13.34 2.64
N TRP A 162 23.45 -12.93 1.40
CA TRP A 162 23.45 -11.50 1.02
C TRP A 162 22.44 -10.68 1.83
N LEU A 163 21.19 -11.14 1.93
CA LEU A 163 20.16 -10.39 2.63
C LEU A 163 20.42 -10.29 4.13
N VAL A 164 20.92 -11.38 4.73
CA VAL A 164 21.29 -11.40 6.15
C VAL A 164 22.41 -10.40 6.41
N ASP A 165 23.46 -10.39 5.59
CA ASP A 165 24.54 -9.42 5.71
C ASP A 165 24.03 -7.98 5.56
N PHE A 166 23.25 -7.72 4.51
CA PHE A 166 22.66 -6.41 4.25
C PHE A 166 21.81 -5.92 5.43
N LEU A 167 20.87 -6.74 5.92
CA LEU A 167 19.95 -6.34 6.98
C LEU A 167 20.63 -6.15 8.34
N VAL A 168 21.60 -7.01 8.66
CA VAL A 168 22.28 -7.02 9.97
C VAL A 168 23.40 -5.99 10.01
N ASN A 169 24.29 -5.98 9.02
CA ASN A 169 25.50 -5.15 9.03
C ASN A 169 25.31 -3.79 8.37
N GLY A 170 24.24 -3.62 7.57
CA GLY A 170 23.98 -2.36 6.89
C GLY A 170 24.68 -2.25 5.53
N ASN A 171 24.20 -1.32 4.72
CA ASN A 171 24.92 -0.75 3.59
C ASN A 171 24.60 0.74 3.51
N ARG A 172 25.56 1.58 3.90
CA ARG A 172 25.38 3.04 3.92
C ARG A 172 25.15 3.63 2.53
N GLU A 173 25.73 3.06 1.48
CA GLU A 173 25.47 3.52 0.11
C GLU A 173 24.01 3.33 -0.30
N MET A 174 23.27 2.46 0.41
CA MET A 174 21.83 2.28 0.25
C MET A 174 21.03 2.86 1.42
N ALA A 175 21.62 3.75 2.24
CA ALA A 175 21.01 4.36 3.43
C ALA A 175 20.42 3.34 4.44
N TRP A 176 20.98 2.14 4.47
CA TRP A 176 20.60 1.12 5.45
C TRP A 176 21.72 0.99 6.49
N VAL A 177 21.45 1.36 7.74
CA VAL A 177 22.49 1.43 8.78
C VAL A 177 22.82 0.06 9.40
N GLY A 178 21.86 -0.87 9.42
CA GLY A 178 21.99 -2.15 10.13
C GLY A 178 21.90 -2.00 11.66
N GLY A 179 22.18 -3.09 12.38
CA GLY A 179 22.30 -3.13 13.85
C GLY A 179 20.99 -3.32 14.64
N VAL A 180 19.83 -3.09 14.03
CA VAL A 180 18.52 -3.34 14.67
C VAL A 180 18.06 -4.78 14.47
N ILE A 181 18.14 -5.29 13.25
CA ILE A 181 17.71 -6.65 12.90
C ILE A 181 18.82 -7.63 13.27
N ASN A 182 18.50 -8.68 14.02
CA ASN A 182 19.47 -9.74 14.34
C ASN A 182 19.53 -10.81 13.25
N THR A 183 20.57 -11.66 13.29
CA THR A 183 20.78 -12.70 12.27
C THR A 183 19.59 -13.63 12.13
N GLY A 184 19.01 -14.13 13.23
CA GLY A 184 17.87 -15.04 13.18
C GLY A 184 16.63 -14.40 12.56
N GLU A 185 16.36 -13.12 12.88
CA GLU A 185 15.27 -12.35 12.28
C GLU A 185 15.49 -12.15 10.77
N ALA A 186 16.72 -11.81 10.37
CA ALA A 186 17.06 -11.62 8.95
C ALA A 186 16.97 -12.94 8.16
N GLU A 187 17.32 -14.07 8.78
CA GLU A 187 17.13 -15.39 8.17
C GLU A 187 15.66 -15.71 7.91
N LEU A 188 14.76 -15.40 8.86
CA LEU A 188 13.32 -15.55 8.67
C LEU A 188 12.83 -14.64 7.54
N ILE A 189 13.25 -13.37 7.52
CA ILE A 189 12.90 -12.43 6.44
C ILE A 189 13.31 -13.00 5.08
N SER A 190 14.48 -13.65 4.98
CA SER A 190 14.93 -14.27 3.73
C SER A 190 14.01 -15.39 3.23
N ALA A 191 13.40 -16.18 4.11
CA ALA A 191 12.42 -17.20 3.72
C ALA A 191 11.15 -16.56 3.16
N PHE A 192 10.69 -15.45 3.75
CA PHE A 192 9.53 -14.70 3.26
C PHE A 192 9.79 -14.03 1.91
N VAL A 193 10.97 -13.43 1.72
CA VAL A 193 11.39 -12.83 0.44
C VAL A 193 11.58 -13.91 -0.63
N ASP A 194 12.10 -15.09 -0.27
CA ASP A 194 12.20 -16.19 -1.22
C ASP A 194 10.83 -16.73 -1.64
N TRP A 195 9.87 -16.80 -0.71
CA TRP A 195 8.48 -17.09 -1.08
C TRP A 195 7.92 -16.05 -2.07
N SER A 196 8.19 -14.76 -1.86
CA SER A 196 7.67 -13.73 -2.77
C SER A 196 8.31 -13.78 -4.17
N GLN A 197 9.59 -14.17 -4.32
CA GLN A 197 10.15 -14.42 -5.65
C GLN A 197 9.54 -15.66 -6.32
N MET A 198 9.18 -16.70 -5.56
CA MET A 198 8.45 -17.84 -6.15
C MET A 198 7.06 -17.44 -6.64
N VAL A 199 6.36 -16.57 -5.91
CA VAL A 199 5.10 -15.97 -6.40
C VAL A 199 5.35 -15.26 -7.74
N ALA A 200 6.45 -14.52 -7.86
CA ALA A 200 6.78 -13.78 -9.06
C ALA A 200 7.20 -14.66 -10.26
N GLY A 201 7.99 -15.71 -10.01
CA GLY A 201 8.69 -16.50 -11.03
C GLY A 201 8.15 -17.91 -11.28
N THR A 202 7.14 -18.39 -10.53
CA THR A 202 6.56 -19.72 -10.74
C THR A 202 5.20 -19.65 -11.45
N LYS A 203 5.03 -20.46 -12.49
CA LYS A 203 3.76 -20.58 -13.23
C LYS A 203 2.65 -21.08 -12.31
N ARG A 204 1.49 -20.42 -12.39
CA ARG A 204 0.31 -20.80 -11.62
C ARG A 204 -0.30 -22.07 -12.20
N THR A 205 -0.66 -23.00 -11.32
CA THR A 205 -1.18 -24.32 -11.70
C THR A 205 -2.33 -24.22 -12.71
N GLY A 206 -2.18 -24.92 -13.84
CA GLY A 206 -3.17 -24.94 -14.91
C GLY A 206 -3.20 -23.68 -15.80
N THR A 207 -2.19 -22.82 -15.72
CA THR A 207 -2.09 -21.59 -16.53
C THR A 207 -0.67 -21.35 -17.04
N ASP A 208 -0.54 -20.56 -18.11
CA ASP A 208 0.76 -20.18 -18.70
C ASP A 208 1.33 -18.85 -18.15
N ARG A 209 0.75 -18.32 -17.05
CA ARG A 209 1.21 -17.10 -16.37
C ARG A 209 1.71 -17.41 -14.96
N THR A 210 2.59 -16.60 -14.40
CA THR A 210 2.98 -16.73 -12.98
C THR A 210 1.86 -16.27 -12.03
N TRP A 211 2.03 -16.52 -10.73
CA TRP A 211 1.06 -16.09 -9.71
C TRP A 211 0.92 -14.56 -9.64
N SER A 212 1.94 -13.81 -10.05
CA SER A 212 1.94 -12.35 -10.18
C SER A 212 1.54 -11.83 -11.56
N ASN A 213 1.08 -12.70 -12.48
CA ASN A 213 0.81 -12.36 -13.88
C ASN A 213 2.05 -11.95 -14.69
N ASP A 214 3.14 -12.72 -14.56
CA ASP A 214 4.41 -12.53 -15.24
C ASP A 214 5.12 -11.22 -14.87
N TRP A 215 4.84 -10.71 -13.67
CA TRP A 215 5.58 -9.60 -13.04
C TRP A 215 6.63 -10.15 -12.05
N PRO A 216 7.84 -9.57 -11.95
CA PRO A 216 8.38 -8.45 -12.71
C PRO A 216 8.94 -8.92 -14.07
N PRO A 217 9.25 -7.98 -15.00
CA PRO A 217 10.03 -8.31 -16.18
C PRO A 217 11.42 -8.83 -15.80
N GLU A 218 11.77 -10.02 -16.29
CA GLU A 218 13.09 -10.65 -16.07
C GLU A 218 13.57 -11.29 -17.39
N PRO A 219 14.39 -10.57 -18.18
CA PRO A 219 14.88 -11.05 -19.47
C PRO A 219 15.72 -12.33 -19.39
N LEU A 220 16.35 -12.62 -18.24
CA LEU A 220 17.14 -13.85 -18.06
C LEU A 220 16.27 -15.12 -18.08
N VAL A 221 14.95 -15.00 -17.89
CA VAL A 221 14.03 -16.15 -17.95
C VAL A 221 12.86 -15.95 -18.92
N ASP A 222 12.96 -14.99 -19.85
CA ASP A 222 11.88 -14.62 -20.77
C ASP A 222 10.55 -14.31 -20.07
N GLN A 223 10.61 -13.76 -18.85
CA GLN A 223 9.41 -13.27 -18.17
C GLN A 223 9.14 -11.84 -18.60
N ASP A 224 8.00 -11.61 -19.25
CA ASP A 224 7.60 -10.30 -19.75
C ASP A 224 6.06 -10.19 -19.77
N VAL A 225 5.57 -8.97 -20.03
CA VAL A 225 4.15 -8.64 -20.05
C VAL A 225 3.37 -9.48 -21.09
N SER A 226 2.35 -10.18 -20.60
CA SER A 226 1.50 -11.03 -21.45
C SER A 226 0.69 -10.24 -22.50
N TRP A 227 0.29 -10.92 -23.58
CA TRP A 227 -0.67 -10.36 -24.56
C TRP A 227 -2.00 -9.94 -23.91
N ASN A 228 -2.46 -10.67 -22.88
CA ASN A 228 -3.70 -10.32 -22.21
C ASN A 228 -3.62 -8.95 -21.53
N SER A 229 -2.50 -8.63 -20.88
CA SER A 229 -2.27 -7.32 -20.27
C SER A 229 -2.34 -6.21 -21.31
N HIS A 230 -1.63 -6.33 -22.43
CA HIS A 230 -1.68 -5.37 -23.54
C HIS A 230 -3.11 -5.15 -24.08
N LYS A 231 -3.84 -6.25 -24.28
CA LYS A 231 -5.22 -6.22 -24.78
C LYS A 231 -6.15 -5.45 -23.82
N TYR A 232 -6.06 -5.70 -22.51
CA TYR A 232 -6.90 -5.00 -21.53
C TYR A 232 -6.55 -3.52 -21.43
N THR A 233 -5.25 -3.17 -21.38
CA THR A 233 -4.82 -1.77 -21.39
C THR A 233 -5.34 -0.99 -22.59
N LEU A 234 -5.34 -1.60 -23.79
CA LEU A 234 -5.91 -0.96 -24.98
C LEU A 234 -7.42 -0.71 -24.83
N TRP A 235 -8.18 -1.71 -24.37
CA TRP A 235 -9.62 -1.55 -24.17
C TRP A 235 -9.96 -0.53 -23.08
N GLU A 236 -9.19 -0.51 -21.99
CA GLU A 236 -9.33 0.48 -20.92
C GLU A 236 -9.07 1.90 -21.44
N LEU A 237 -8.02 2.10 -22.25
CA LEU A 237 -7.73 3.39 -22.87
C LEU A 237 -8.86 3.84 -23.81
N LEU A 238 -9.34 2.96 -24.68
CA LEU A 238 -10.44 3.26 -25.62
C LEU A 238 -11.74 3.58 -24.88
N ALA A 239 -12.07 2.81 -23.83
CA ALA A 239 -13.24 3.05 -22.99
C ALA A 239 -13.13 4.37 -22.22
N LEU A 240 -11.95 4.69 -21.67
CA LEU A 240 -11.68 5.95 -20.98
C LEU A 240 -11.86 7.15 -21.93
N TRP A 241 -11.36 7.06 -23.16
CA TRP A 241 -11.51 8.11 -24.17
C TRP A 241 -12.98 8.40 -24.49
N VAL A 242 -13.75 7.36 -24.81
CA VAL A 242 -15.18 7.49 -25.11
C VAL A 242 -15.95 7.99 -23.88
N GLY A 243 -15.66 7.42 -22.70
CA GLY A 243 -16.27 7.82 -21.44
C GLY A 243 -16.02 9.29 -21.11
N THR A 244 -14.79 9.77 -21.32
CA THR A 244 -14.41 11.17 -21.09
C THR A 244 -15.19 12.11 -22.00
N ILE A 245 -15.29 11.81 -23.30
CA ILE A 245 -16.07 12.61 -24.25
C ILE A 245 -17.53 12.67 -23.82
N LEU A 246 -18.13 11.53 -23.44
CA LEU A 246 -19.52 11.48 -23.00
C LEU A 246 -19.75 12.29 -21.72
N VAL A 247 -18.88 12.15 -20.72
CA VAL A 247 -18.96 12.89 -19.46
C VAL A 247 -18.82 14.39 -19.71
N LEU A 248 -17.84 14.81 -20.53
CA LEU A 248 -17.64 16.22 -20.87
C LEU A 248 -18.82 16.80 -21.66
N PHE A 249 -19.38 16.03 -22.60
CA PHE A 249 -20.56 16.45 -23.35
C PHE A 249 -21.78 16.63 -22.43
N ILE A 250 -22.06 15.66 -21.56
CA ILE A 250 -23.18 15.74 -20.60
C ILE A 250 -22.95 16.89 -19.61
N ALA A 251 -21.73 17.05 -19.09
CA ALA A 251 -21.38 18.14 -18.18
C ALA A 251 -21.52 19.50 -18.86
N TYR A 252 -21.10 19.64 -20.12
CA TYR A 252 -21.31 20.86 -20.89
C TYR A 252 -22.81 21.16 -21.04
N GLU A 253 -23.59 20.21 -21.52
CA GLU A 253 -25.02 20.42 -21.79
C GLU A 253 -25.84 20.69 -20.52
N LYS A 254 -25.44 20.15 -19.36
CA LYS A 254 -26.23 20.21 -18.12
C LYS A 254 -25.65 21.03 -16.99
N LEU A 255 -24.37 21.37 -16.98
CA LEU A 255 -23.76 22.15 -15.89
C LEU A 255 -23.18 23.47 -16.40
N LEU A 256 -22.54 23.46 -17.59
CA LEU A 256 -21.78 24.61 -18.08
C LEU A 256 -22.57 25.49 -19.07
N ASN A 257 -23.45 24.90 -19.88
CA ASN A 257 -24.28 25.60 -20.86
C ASN A 257 -25.59 26.12 -20.25
N ARG A 258 -25.59 26.44 -18.95
CA ARG A 258 -26.73 27.08 -18.29
C ARG A 258 -26.57 28.59 -18.41
N LYS A 259 -27.45 29.20 -19.18
CA LYS A 259 -27.56 30.67 -19.28
C LYS A 259 -28.65 31.13 -18.30
N ASP A 260 -28.33 32.17 -17.53
CA ASP A 260 -29.29 32.92 -16.71
C ASP A 260 -29.93 32.15 -15.52
N GLU A 261 -29.15 31.38 -14.75
CA GLU A 261 -29.59 30.90 -13.42
C GLU A 261 -29.29 31.96 -12.34
N GLU A 262 -30.29 32.26 -11.50
CA GLU A 262 -30.09 33.06 -10.29
C GLU A 262 -29.11 32.32 -9.35
N LEU A 263 -28.03 33.00 -8.96
CA LEU A 263 -27.09 32.46 -7.98
C LEU A 263 -27.75 32.41 -6.61
N GLU A 264 -27.52 31.33 -5.86
CA GLU A 264 -27.92 31.24 -4.46
C GLU A 264 -27.26 32.37 -3.65
N GLU A 265 -27.99 32.91 -2.68
CA GLU A 265 -27.45 33.94 -1.79
C GLU A 265 -26.24 33.39 -1.02
N ALA A 266 -25.21 34.23 -0.86
CA ALA A 266 -24.02 33.85 -0.12
C ALA A 266 -24.37 33.49 1.33
N LEU A 267 -23.79 32.39 1.84
CA LEU A 267 -23.97 32.00 3.24
C LEU A 267 -23.37 33.07 4.17
N VAL A 268 -24.22 33.81 4.87
CA VAL A 268 -23.79 34.81 5.86
C VAL A 268 -23.74 34.17 7.25
N ILE A 269 -22.52 33.90 7.74
CA ILE A 269 -22.30 33.37 9.09
C ILE A 269 -22.32 34.54 10.09
N THR A 270 -23.40 34.67 10.86
CA THR A 270 -23.59 35.77 11.84
C THR A 270 -23.16 35.41 13.26
N LYS A 271 -23.10 34.12 13.60
CA LYS A 271 -22.70 33.61 14.91
C LYS A 271 -22.05 32.24 14.79
N LEU A 272 -21.11 31.95 15.69
CA LEU A 272 -20.53 30.62 15.86
C LEU A 272 -21.15 29.94 17.08
N PHE A 273 -21.56 28.69 16.91
CA PHE A 273 -22.00 27.84 18.00
C PHE A 273 -20.83 27.44 18.92
N PRO A 274 -21.09 27.13 20.21
CA PRO A 274 -20.07 26.65 21.13
C PRO A 274 -19.22 25.48 20.61
N SER A 275 -19.82 24.51 19.90
CA SER A 275 -19.03 23.42 19.28
C SER A 275 -18.06 23.92 18.20
N GLN A 276 -18.48 24.88 17.36
CA GLN A 276 -17.65 25.47 16.31
C GLN A 276 -16.50 26.28 16.89
N GLN A 277 -16.73 27.04 17.96
CA GLN A 277 -15.66 27.77 18.66
C GLN A 277 -14.59 26.82 19.20
N LYS A 278 -14.98 25.63 19.67
CA LYS A 278 -14.03 24.60 20.13
C LYS A 278 -13.18 24.05 18.99
N LEU A 279 -13.64 24.06 17.74
CA LEU A 279 -12.87 23.54 16.59
C LEU A 279 -11.59 24.35 16.33
N ILE A 280 -11.51 25.59 16.79
CA ILE A 280 -10.32 26.46 16.61
C ILE A 280 -9.05 25.77 17.14
N LYS A 281 -9.14 24.93 18.18
CA LYS A 281 -7.98 24.21 18.73
C LYS A 281 -7.39 23.17 17.78
N TYR A 282 -8.14 22.68 16.79
CA TYR A 282 -7.64 21.74 15.79
C TYR A 282 -6.77 22.42 14.74
N VAL A 283 -6.99 23.71 14.45
CA VAL A 283 -6.24 24.46 13.43
C VAL A 283 -4.72 24.43 13.70
N PRO A 284 -4.21 24.81 14.89
CA PRO A 284 -2.79 24.70 15.17
C PRO A 284 -2.29 23.25 15.20
N THR A 285 -3.14 22.27 15.57
CA THR A 285 -2.78 20.84 15.50
C THR A 285 -2.52 20.39 14.07
N VAL A 286 -3.41 20.72 13.14
CA VAL A 286 -3.26 20.44 11.70
C VAL A 286 -2.01 21.13 11.16
N GLY A 287 -1.83 22.42 11.47
CA GLY A 287 -0.65 23.18 11.05
C GLY A 287 0.66 22.58 11.56
N LEU A 288 0.69 22.09 12.81
CA LEU A 288 1.84 21.43 13.39
C LEU A 288 2.15 20.10 12.68
N PHE A 289 1.15 19.23 12.48
CA PHE A 289 1.37 17.94 11.83
C PHE A 289 1.78 18.10 10.37
N PHE A 290 1.21 19.07 9.67
CA PHE A 290 1.64 19.44 8.32
C PHE A 290 3.10 19.93 8.30
N LEU A 291 3.49 20.82 9.22
CA LEU A 291 4.87 21.30 9.31
C LEU A 291 5.85 20.15 9.58
N LEU A 292 5.52 19.25 10.52
CA LEU A 292 6.34 18.07 10.82
C LEU A 292 6.47 17.16 9.59
N GLN A 293 5.36 16.90 8.89
CA GLN A 293 5.36 16.11 7.67
C GLN A 293 6.28 16.71 6.59
N MET A 294 6.24 18.03 6.42
CA MET A 294 7.10 18.73 5.47
C MET A 294 8.59 18.67 5.84
N ILE A 295 8.94 18.85 7.12
CA ILE A 295 10.33 18.72 7.61
C ILE A 295 10.85 17.32 7.33
N ILE A 296 10.05 16.29 7.66
CA ILE A 296 10.42 14.90 7.41
C ILE A 296 10.53 14.64 5.90
N GLY A 297 9.63 15.20 5.07
CA GLY A 297 9.72 15.09 3.62
C GLY A 297 11.01 15.67 3.05
N GLY A 298 11.45 16.81 3.58
CA GLY A 298 12.75 17.40 3.24
C GLY A 298 13.93 16.50 3.63
N TYR A 299 13.87 15.86 4.80
CA TYR A 299 14.87 14.87 5.22
C TYR A 299 14.91 13.65 4.28
N LEU A 300 13.76 13.07 3.94
CA LEU A 300 13.70 11.92 3.02
C LEU A 300 14.26 12.27 1.65
N ALA A 301 13.94 13.47 1.12
CA ALA A 301 14.48 13.97 -0.13
C ALA A 301 16.01 14.09 -0.10
N HIS A 302 16.60 14.51 1.02
CA HIS A 302 18.05 14.56 1.18
C HIS A 302 18.67 13.15 1.14
N ILE A 303 18.08 12.16 1.83
CA ILE A 303 18.59 10.79 1.82
C ILE A 303 18.55 10.17 0.42
N TYR A 304 17.56 10.50 -0.41
CA TYR A 304 17.57 10.08 -1.83
C TYR A 304 18.75 10.65 -2.62
N THR A 305 19.27 11.82 -2.25
CA THR A 305 20.40 12.45 -2.96
C THR A 305 21.77 12.06 -2.41
N ASP A 306 21.85 11.79 -1.11
CA ASP A 306 23.12 11.51 -0.42
C ASP A 306 22.91 10.40 0.65
N PRO A 307 22.68 9.15 0.21
CA PRO A 307 22.24 8.06 1.09
C PRO A 307 23.28 7.67 2.15
N ALA A 308 24.57 7.83 1.85
CA ALA A 308 25.66 7.42 2.74
C ALA A 308 25.92 8.37 3.90
N ASN A 309 25.49 9.63 3.78
CA ASN A 309 25.80 10.68 4.74
C ASN A 309 24.60 11.00 5.64
N ASN A 310 24.93 11.45 6.85
CA ASN A 310 23.94 11.98 7.77
C ASN A 310 23.55 13.41 7.34
N PHE A 311 22.29 13.77 7.55
CA PHE A 311 21.84 15.16 7.36
C PHE A 311 22.20 16.00 8.60
N ILE A 312 21.21 16.23 9.48
CA ILE A 312 21.38 16.95 10.74
C ILE A 312 21.59 15.96 11.91
N LEU A 313 20.89 14.83 11.87
CA LEU A 313 20.97 13.78 12.88
C LEU A 313 21.46 12.48 12.23
N ASP A 314 21.96 11.57 13.07
CA ASP A 314 22.43 10.27 12.62
C ASP A 314 21.28 9.37 12.14
N GLN A 315 21.46 8.70 11.00
CA GLN A 315 20.46 7.79 10.45
C GLN A 315 20.13 6.60 11.38
N SER A 316 20.98 6.27 12.35
CA SER A 316 20.64 5.28 13.39
C SER A 316 19.52 5.74 14.34
N ILE A 317 19.30 7.05 14.46
CA ILE A 317 18.24 7.65 15.28
C ILE A 317 17.02 7.96 14.42
N ILE A 318 17.22 8.41 13.18
CA ILE A 318 16.14 8.76 12.26
C ILE A 318 16.22 7.92 10.98
N PRO A 319 16.12 6.57 11.07
CA PRO A 319 16.31 5.70 9.93
C PRO A 319 15.23 5.95 8.86
N PHE A 320 15.61 5.79 7.60
CA PHE A 320 14.79 6.21 6.46
C PHE A 320 13.38 5.61 6.47
N ASN A 321 13.25 4.29 6.67
CA ASN A 321 11.96 3.59 6.74
C ASN A 321 11.03 4.22 7.78
N VAL A 322 11.52 4.40 9.00
CA VAL A 322 10.73 4.97 10.09
C VAL A 322 10.28 6.38 9.77
N MET A 323 11.19 7.20 9.24
CA MET A 323 10.85 8.56 8.86
C MET A 323 9.87 8.61 7.69
N ARG A 324 9.95 7.67 6.74
CA ARG A 324 8.98 7.55 5.64
C ARG A 324 7.61 7.17 6.16
N ALA A 325 7.51 6.16 7.02
CA ALA A 325 6.26 5.79 7.65
C ALA A 325 5.65 6.97 8.43
N LEU A 326 6.45 7.69 9.23
CA LEU A 326 5.99 8.88 9.94
C LEU A 326 5.50 9.99 8.98
N HIS A 327 6.21 10.23 7.88
CA HIS A 327 5.82 11.22 6.86
C HIS A 327 4.45 10.91 6.25
N VAL A 328 4.25 9.66 5.82
CA VAL A 328 3.01 9.18 5.20
C VAL A 328 1.86 9.21 6.22
N ASN A 329 2.09 8.72 7.44
CA ASN A 329 1.05 8.69 8.48
C ASN A 329 0.68 10.10 8.95
N LEU A 330 1.63 11.03 9.05
CA LEU A 330 1.31 12.44 9.32
C LEU A 330 0.45 13.03 8.21
N ALA A 331 0.73 12.73 6.94
CA ALA A 331 -0.08 13.21 5.81
C ALA A 331 -1.54 12.72 5.91
N ILE A 332 -1.74 11.44 6.24
CA ILE A 332 -3.07 10.88 6.49
C ILE A 332 -3.74 11.59 7.66
N LEU A 333 -3.04 11.72 8.80
CA LEU A 333 -3.58 12.30 10.02
C LEU A 333 -4.05 13.75 9.81
N TRP A 334 -3.20 14.65 9.32
CA TRP A 334 -3.57 16.07 9.22
C TRP A 334 -4.67 16.32 8.18
N VAL A 335 -4.66 15.59 7.06
CA VAL A 335 -5.71 15.67 6.03
C VAL A 335 -7.03 15.17 6.59
N THR A 336 -7.05 14.00 7.24
CA THR A 336 -8.26 13.45 7.86
C THR A 336 -8.80 14.40 8.92
N ILE A 337 -7.95 14.96 9.79
CA ILE A 337 -8.36 15.96 10.78
C ILE A 337 -9.03 17.16 10.11
N GLY A 338 -8.45 17.68 9.03
CA GLY A 338 -9.00 18.80 8.27
C GLY A 338 -10.45 18.53 7.83
N TRP A 339 -10.71 17.35 7.25
CA TRP A 339 -12.06 16.95 6.84
C TRP A 339 -13.01 16.73 8.02
N LEU A 340 -12.55 16.14 9.13
CA LEU A 340 -13.35 15.98 10.33
C LEU A 340 -13.78 17.33 10.90
N VAL A 341 -12.85 18.29 10.96
CA VAL A 341 -13.11 19.67 11.40
C VAL A 341 -14.10 20.35 10.45
N GLY A 342 -13.91 20.20 9.13
CA GLY A 342 -14.83 20.74 8.13
C GLY A 342 -16.27 20.25 8.32
N GLY A 343 -16.45 18.93 8.48
CA GLY A 343 -17.78 18.36 8.73
C GLY A 343 -18.44 18.85 10.02
N MET A 344 -17.66 19.01 11.10
CA MET A 344 -18.17 19.56 12.37
C MET A 344 -18.41 21.07 12.31
N LEU A 345 -17.71 21.80 11.45
CA LEU A 345 -17.97 23.22 11.22
C LEU A 345 -19.30 23.40 10.48
N ILE A 346 -19.55 22.57 9.47
CA ILE A 346 -20.72 22.63 8.60
C ILE A 346 -21.98 22.13 9.31
N ALA A 347 -21.90 21.04 10.05
CA ALA A 347 -23.09 20.37 10.59
C ALA A 347 -24.01 21.31 11.41
N PRO A 348 -23.51 22.14 12.36
CA PRO A 348 -24.34 23.10 13.08
C PRO A 348 -24.97 24.20 12.23
N LEU A 349 -24.31 24.62 11.15
CA LEU A 349 -24.86 25.62 10.22
C LEU A 349 -26.05 25.04 9.44
N VAL A 350 -25.94 23.79 9.01
CA VAL A 350 -27.01 23.08 8.28
C VAL A 350 -28.17 22.72 9.19
N GLY A 351 -27.87 22.24 10.40
CA GLY A 351 -28.88 21.93 11.41
C GLY A 351 -29.53 23.16 12.03
N ASN A 352 -28.92 24.34 11.89
CA ASN A 352 -29.24 25.55 12.66
C ASN A 352 -29.35 25.29 14.17
N GLU A 353 -28.57 24.33 14.66
CA GLU A 353 -28.57 23.86 16.05
C GLU A 353 -27.16 23.39 16.41
N ASP A 354 -26.75 23.60 17.67
CA ASP A 354 -25.48 23.09 18.17
C ASP A 354 -25.55 21.59 18.50
N LEU A 355 -24.39 20.96 18.72
CA LEU A 355 -24.29 19.68 19.39
C LEU A 355 -24.94 19.75 20.77
N LYS A 356 -25.72 18.72 21.14
CA LYS A 356 -26.25 18.57 22.50
C LYS A 356 -25.15 18.58 23.57
N PHE A 357 -23.97 18.06 23.20
CA PHE A 357 -22.81 17.95 24.09
C PHE A 357 -21.57 18.55 23.40
N PRO A 358 -21.39 19.89 23.40
CA PRO A 358 -20.26 20.52 22.71
C PRO A 358 -18.88 20.12 23.25
N TRP A 359 -18.80 19.65 24.51
CA TRP A 359 -17.55 19.15 25.11
C TRP A 359 -17.03 17.87 24.45
N LEU A 360 -17.87 17.13 23.69
CA LEU A 360 -17.41 15.98 22.91
C LEU A 360 -16.38 16.36 21.83
N VAL A 361 -16.38 17.62 21.37
CA VAL A 361 -15.35 18.16 20.48
C VAL A 361 -13.98 18.15 21.17
N ASP A 362 -13.94 18.41 22.48
CA ASP A 362 -12.71 18.38 23.29
C ASP A 362 -12.24 16.94 23.50
N VAL A 363 -13.18 16.01 23.73
CA VAL A 363 -12.87 14.58 23.85
C VAL A 363 -12.29 14.04 22.56
N LEU A 364 -12.90 14.35 21.42
CA LEU A 364 -12.42 13.91 20.10
C LEU A 364 -11.01 14.45 19.85
N TRP A 365 -10.74 15.69 20.25
CA TRP A 365 -9.44 16.32 20.07
C TRP A 365 -8.38 15.64 20.93
N GLY A 366 -8.69 15.41 22.21
CA GLY A 366 -7.80 14.69 23.13
C GLY A 366 -7.54 13.25 22.67
N ALA A 367 -8.60 12.54 22.28
CA ALA A 367 -8.50 11.20 21.73
C ALA A 367 -7.61 11.17 20.48
N LEU A 368 -7.72 12.17 19.61
CA LEU A 368 -6.88 12.28 18.43
C LEU A 368 -5.40 12.51 18.78
N LEU A 369 -5.09 13.38 19.73
CA LEU A 369 -3.70 13.59 20.15
C LEU A 369 -3.10 12.32 20.77
N VAL A 370 -3.89 11.60 21.57
CA VAL A 370 -3.46 10.34 22.17
C VAL A 370 -3.29 9.26 21.11
N VAL A 371 -4.26 9.07 20.23
CA VAL A 371 -4.26 7.98 19.24
C VAL A 371 -3.29 8.29 18.09
N GLY A 372 -3.36 9.48 17.51
CA GLY A 372 -2.48 9.90 16.43
C GLY A 372 -1.04 10.10 16.90
N GLY A 373 -0.85 10.86 17.99
CA GLY A 373 0.48 11.09 18.55
C GLY A 373 1.10 9.83 19.14
N GLY A 374 0.33 9.07 19.92
CA GLY A 374 0.77 7.78 20.47
C GLY A 374 1.05 6.75 19.38
N GLY A 375 0.25 6.73 18.32
CA GLY A 375 0.46 5.89 17.15
C GLY A 375 1.75 6.20 16.40
N LEU A 376 2.08 7.48 16.18
CA LEU A 376 3.36 7.88 15.58
C LEU A 376 4.56 7.45 16.45
N VAL A 377 4.47 7.63 17.76
CA VAL A 377 5.50 7.14 18.70
C VAL A 377 5.60 5.60 18.64
N GLY A 378 4.45 4.93 18.57
CA GLY A 378 4.35 3.49 18.39
C GLY A 378 5.09 3.00 17.16
N ILE A 379 4.81 3.59 15.99
CA ILE A 379 5.50 3.28 14.72
C ILE A 379 7.01 3.35 14.91
N TYR A 380 7.51 4.48 15.45
CA TYR A 380 8.93 4.66 15.69
C TYR A 380 9.49 3.54 16.57
N MET A 381 8.92 3.33 17.77
CA MET A 381 9.42 2.35 18.74
C MET A 381 9.32 0.91 18.23
N GLY A 382 8.31 0.59 17.42
CA GLY A 382 8.13 -0.72 16.81
C GLY A 382 9.23 -1.01 15.79
N ALA A 383 9.40 -0.10 14.84
CA ALA A 383 10.33 -0.25 13.72
C ALA A 383 11.80 -0.12 14.12
N THR A 384 12.13 0.65 15.16
CA THR A 384 13.48 0.68 15.75
C THR A 384 13.75 -0.49 16.71
N GLY A 385 12.78 -1.41 16.89
CA GLY A 385 12.94 -2.59 17.72
C GLY A 385 12.96 -2.33 19.23
N ASN A 386 12.45 -1.18 19.70
CA ASN A 386 12.35 -0.85 21.12
C ASN A 386 11.19 -1.59 21.83
N ILE A 387 10.14 -1.99 21.10
CA ILE A 387 8.96 -2.72 21.65
C ILE A 387 8.67 -4.00 20.88
N ARG A 388 9.66 -4.90 20.79
CA ARG A 388 9.60 -6.11 19.96
C ARG A 388 8.45 -7.05 20.26
N GLU A 389 8.04 -7.25 21.50
CA GLU A 389 7.02 -8.25 21.83
C GLU A 389 5.58 -7.78 21.56
N VAL A 390 5.37 -6.46 21.51
CA VAL A 390 4.04 -5.84 21.39
C VAL A 390 3.91 -5.00 20.12
N TRP A 391 4.85 -5.17 19.18
CA TRP A 391 4.99 -4.38 17.96
C TRP A 391 3.69 -4.31 17.14
N PHE A 392 2.99 -5.43 16.99
CA PHE A 392 1.76 -5.47 16.21
C PHE A 392 0.61 -4.68 16.85
N TRP A 393 0.57 -4.64 18.19
CA TRP A 393 -0.53 -4.00 18.92
C TRP A 393 -0.27 -2.51 19.18
N LEU A 394 0.95 -2.15 19.59
CA LEU A 394 1.30 -0.80 20.03
C LEU A 394 2.33 -0.13 19.14
N GLY A 395 3.02 -0.89 18.29
CA GLY A 395 4.14 -0.45 17.48
C GLY A 395 3.78 -0.18 16.02
N ASN A 396 4.46 -0.90 15.12
CA ASN A 396 4.41 -0.72 13.68
C ASN A 396 3.83 -1.94 12.94
N GLU A 397 2.67 -1.84 12.31
CA GLU A 397 2.10 -2.92 11.49
C GLU A 397 2.88 -3.19 10.18
N GLY A 398 3.75 -2.27 9.76
CA GLY A 398 4.72 -2.53 8.70
C GLY A 398 4.15 -2.65 7.29
N ARG A 399 2.94 -2.13 7.09
CA ARG A 399 2.28 -2.08 5.79
C ARG A 399 2.22 -0.63 5.38
N GLU A 400 2.71 -0.32 4.19
CA GLU A 400 2.63 1.04 3.66
C GLU A 400 1.19 1.56 3.75
N LEU A 401 1.03 2.81 4.20
CA LEU A 401 -0.25 3.49 4.49
C LEU A 401 -1.02 2.96 5.73
N LEU A 402 -0.61 1.83 6.31
CA LEU A 402 -1.24 1.15 7.45
C LEU A 402 -0.17 0.70 8.45
N ASN A 403 0.68 1.63 8.90
CA ASN A 403 1.78 1.36 9.82
C ASN A 403 1.36 1.39 11.29
N LEU A 404 0.22 2.01 11.62
CA LEU A 404 -0.24 2.13 13.00
C LEU A 404 -0.50 0.76 13.63
N GLY A 405 0.02 0.54 14.85
CA GLY A 405 -0.33 -0.65 15.65
C GLY A 405 -1.83 -0.79 15.89
N ARG A 406 -2.29 -2.03 16.04
CA ARG A 406 -3.73 -2.37 16.07
C ARG A 406 -4.56 -1.62 17.12
N VAL A 407 -3.99 -1.30 18.28
CA VAL A 407 -4.68 -0.52 19.32
C VAL A 407 -5.00 0.89 18.82
N TRP A 408 -4.09 1.49 18.06
CA TRP A 408 -4.25 2.82 17.50
C TRP A 408 -5.28 2.83 16.37
N ASP A 409 -5.27 1.82 15.50
CA ASP A 409 -6.31 1.60 14.49
C ASP A 409 -7.71 1.52 15.10
N ILE A 410 -7.88 0.73 16.16
CA ILE A 410 -9.15 0.62 16.89
C ILE A 410 -9.55 2.00 17.45
N GLY A 411 -8.58 2.73 18.03
CA GLY A 411 -8.78 4.10 18.50
C GLY A 411 -9.26 5.06 17.40
N LEU A 412 -8.68 4.98 16.20
CA LEU A 412 -9.08 5.78 15.04
C LEU A 412 -10.50 5.44 14.60
N VAL A 413 -10.85 4.16 14.51
CA VAL A 413 -12.22 3.72 14.16
C VAL A 413 -13.23 4.23 15.19
N LEU A 414 -12.94 4.11 16.48
CA LEU A 414 -13.80 4.63 17.54
C LEU A 414 -13.95 6.16 17.45
N GLY A 415 -12.86 6.88 17.16
CA GLY A 415 -12.88 8.32 16.93
C GLY A 415 -13.73 8.73 15.73
N LEU A 416 -13.61 8.01 14.61
CA LEU A 416 -14.41 8.24 13.40
C LEU A 416 -15.89 7.94 13.62
N VAL A 417 -16.23 6.87 14.32
CA VAL A 417 -17.61 6.55 14.70
C VAL A 417 -18.17 7.63 15.62
N MET A 418 -17.41 8.09 16.61
CA MET A 418 -17.83 9.18 17.49
C MET A 418 -18.09 10.46 16.72
N TRP A 419 -17.17 10.85 15.83
CA TRP A 419 -17.34 11.99 14.94
C TRP A 419 -18.59 11.86 14.07
N PHE A 420 -18.80 10.70 13.44
CA PHE A 420 -19.97 10.45 12.60
C PHE A 420 -21.26 10.62 13.39
N LEU A 421 -21.34 10.06 14.61
CA LEU A 421 -22.51 10.20 15.46
C LEU A 421 -22.75 11.66 15.88
N MET A 422 -21.69 12.43 16.15
CA MET A 422 -21.79 13.87 16.44
C MET A 422 -22.40 14.63 15.25
N VAL A 423 -21.82 14.47 14.06
CA VAL A 423 -22.30 15.10 12.82
C VAL A 423 -23.73 14.68 12.50
N PHE A 424 -24.02 13.37 12.53
CA PHE A 424 -25.35 12.81 12.28
C PHE A 424 -26.39 13.34 13.27
N SER A 425 -26.03 13.51 14.54
CA SER A 425 -26.97 13.98 15.58
C SER A 425 -27.57 15.35 15.29
N VAL A 426 -26.81 16.19 14.58
CA VAL A 426 -27.19 17.55 14.16
C VAL A 426 -27.83 17.53 12.78
N ILE A 427 -27.18 16.91 11.80
CA ILE A 427 -27.66 16.89 10.41
C ILE A 427 -29.03 16.20 10.28
N ARG A 428 -29.31 15.15 11.05
CA ARG A 428 -30.61 14.46 10.94
C ARG A 428 -31.80 15.36 11.24
N LYS A 429 -31.60 16.42 12.03
CA LYS A 429 -32.63 17.42 12.36
C LYS A 429 -32.80 18.44 11.23
N ALA A 430 -31.80 18.59 10.37
CA ALA A 430 -31.88 19.42 9.17
C ALA A 430 -32.83 18.84 8.10
N LYS A 431 -33.33 17.60 8.26
CA LYS A 431 -34.35 17.03 7.36
C LYS A 431 -35.65 17.84 7.31
N GLU A 432 -35.85 18.73 8.29
CA GLU A 432 -36.96 19.68 8.39
C GLU A 432 -36.58 21.10 7.90
N ASN A 433 -35.31 21.37 7.60
CA ASN A 433 -34.80 22.68 7.16
C ASN A 433 -34.62 22.74 5.63
N SER A 434 -34.85 23.93 5.06
CA SER A 434 -34.76 24.21 3.62
C SER A 434 -33.34 24.42 3.09
N VAL A 435 -32.31 24.32 3.93
CA VAL A 435 -30.91 24.46 3.48
C VAL A 435 -30.52 23.17 2.75
N LEU A 436 -30.45 23.28 1.42
CA LEU A 436 -30.13 22.18 0.54
C LEU A 436 -28.67 21.75 0.82
N VAL A 437 -28.49 20.59 1.45
CA VAL A 437 -27.17 20.00 1.80
C VAL A 437 -26.19 19.95 0.60
N GLY A 438 -26.70 20.07 -0.63
CA GLY A 438 -25.91 20.14 -1.86
C GLY A 438 -25.06 21.40 -2.05
N THR A 439 -25.24 22.47 -1.26
CA THR A 439 -24.47 23.72 -1.42
C THR A 439 -23.16 23.77 -0.62
N ILE A 440 -22.83 22.75 0.18
CA ILE A 440 -21.78 22.89 1.20
C ILE A 440 -20.58 21.93 1.03
N ILE A 441 -20.63 21.03 0.04
CA ILE A 441 -19.52 20.09 -0.26
C ILE A 441 -18.87 20.42 -1.62
N TRP A 442 -18.61 21.70 -1.88
CA TRP A 442 -17.77 22.14 -2.99
C TRP A 442 -16.70 23.10 -2.50
#